data_AF-A0A2N1CB24-F1
#
_entry.id   AF-A0A2N1CB24-F1
#
_cell.length_a   1.000
_cell.length_b   1.000
_cell.length_c   1.000
_cell.angle_alpha   90.00
_cell.angle_beta   90.00
_cell.angle_gamma   90.00
#
_symmetry.space_group_name_H-M   'P 1'
#
loop_
_entity.id
_entity.type
_entity.pdbx_description
1 polymer ?
#
loop_
_entity_poly.entity_id
_entity_poly.type
_entity_poly.pdbx_seq_one_letter_code
_entity_poly.pdbx_strand_id
1 'polypeptide(L)'
;MPKRIPHKLKGKVWHSTSFDNAVKIIKSGSILSNPNISTEDKWGGNSETDYPFVKSIGGISLFDFRLPESHSSELLYRWVPCQVKFSKTVWFEIDTSKLHSCFLSAEDTLVKWEKAGMTRNYMPYLEASCISPIDTQYIKSILIGDQNGGLVSEHLSIFV
;
A
#
# COMPACT_ATOMS: atom_id res chain seq x y z
N MET A 1 -18.26 -15.37 6.62
CA MET A 1 -17.25 -15.33 7.70
C MET A 1 -16.33 -14.13 7.49
N PRO A 2 -15.89 -13.42 8.54
CA PRO A 2 -15.01 -12.27 8.39
C PRO A 2 -13.56 -12.67 8.07
N LYS A 3 -13.05 -12.29 6.88
CA LYS A 3 -11.63 -12.40 6.48
C LYS A 3 -10.99 -13.76 6.84
N ARG A 4 -9.91 -13.85 7.63
CA ARG A 4 -9.19 -12.84 8.44
C ARG A 4 -8.06 -12.15 7.66
N ILE A 5 -7.26 -11.26 8.28
CA ILE A 5 -6.02 -10.74 7.66
C ILE A 5 -5.08 -11.93 7.43
N PRO A 6 -4.57 -12.15 6.21
CA PRO A 6 -3.62 -13.21 5.93
C PRO A 6 -2.39 -13.12 6.83
N HIS A 7 -2.04 -14.23 7.50
CA HIS A 7 -0.92 -14.29 8.45
C HIS A 7 0.40 -13.79 7.83
N LYS A 8 0.61 -14.02 6.53
CA LYS A 8 1.82 -13.57 5.81
C LYS A 8 2.03 -12.05 5.83
N LEU A 9 0.97 -11.24 5.99
CA LEU A 9 1.06 -9.79 6.02
C LEU A 9 1.40 -9.23 7.41
N LYS A 10 1.10 -9.97 8.49
CA LYS A 10 1.22 -9.50 9.88
C LYS A 10 2.67 -9.19 10.28
N GLY A 11 2.84 -8.21 11.16
CA GLY A 11 4.15 -7.81 11.70
C GLY A 11 5.03 -7.03 10.73
N LYS A 12 4.47 -6.53 9.61
CA LYS A 12 5.22 -5.98 8.48
C LYS A 12 4.50 -4.78 7.85
N VAL A 13 5.25 -3.99 7.07
CA VAL A 13 4.74 -2.86 6.31
C VAL A 13 4.79 -3.18 4.81
N TRP A 14 3.71 -2.90 4.09
CA TRP A 14 3.57 -3.31 2.70
C TRP A 14 3.11 -2.18 1.78
N HIS A 15 3.53 -2.21 0.53
CA HIS A 15 2.87 -1.52 -0.56
C HIS A 15 2.05 -2.51 -1.39
N SER A 16 0.79 -2.22 -1.68
CA SER A 16 -0.07 -3.05 -2.54
C SER A 16 -0.31 -2.39 -3.90
N THR A 17 -0.23 -3.16 -4.99
CA THR A 17 -0.44 -2.65 -6.35
C THR A 17 -0.98 -3.75 -7.29
N SER A 18 -1.36 -3.39 -8.52
CA SER A 18 -1.73 -4.38 -9.56
C SER A 18 -0.48 -5.05 -10.13
N PHE A 19 -0.63 -6.24 -10.73
CA PHE A 19 0.50 -6.93 -11.36
C PHE A 19 1.19 -6.08 -12.46
N ASP A 20 0.42 -5.39 -13.29
CA ASP A 20 0.98 -4.56 -14.37
C ASP A 20 1.74 -3.34 -13.82
N ASN A 21 1.27 -2.74 -12.73
CA ASN A 21 2.00 -1.66 -12.07
C ASN A 21 3.22 -2.18 -11.29
N ALA A 22 3.19 -3.41 -10.76
CA ALA A 22 4.38 -4.05 -10.21
C ALA A 22 5.47 -4.21 -11.29
N VAL A 23 5.13 -4.71 -12.48
CA VAL A 23 6.09 -4.77 -13.62
C VAL A 23 6.68 -3.40 -13.94
N LYS A 24 5.86 -2.34 -13.97
CA LYS A 24 6.35 -0.96 -14.19
C LYS A 24 7.31 -0.50 -13.09
N ILE A 25 6.96 -0.73 -11.81
CA ILE A 25 7.76 -0.37 -10.63
C ILE A 25 9.13 -1.07 -10.64
N ILE A 26 9.16 -2.38 -10.94
CA ILE A 26 10.43 -3.12 -11.03
C ILE A 26 11.29 -2.57 -12.19
N LYS A 27 10.69 -2.29 -13.34
CA LYS A 27 11.40 -1.71 -14.50
C LYS A 27 11.89 -0.27 -14.27
N SER A 28 11.20 0.53 -13.45
CA SER A 28 11.64 1.87 -13.04
C SER A 28 12.55 1.89 -11.81
N GLY A 29 12.86 0.73 -11.22
CA GLY A 29 13.70 0.59 -10.03
C GLY A 29 13.13 1.23 -8.76
N SER A 30 11.90 1.77 -8.79
CA SER A 30 11.33 2.54 -7.68
C SER A 30 9.81 2.62 -7.70
N ILE A 31 9.21 2.64 -6.52
CA ILE A 31 7.82 3.03 -6.28
C ILE A 31 7.78 4.56 -6.19
N LEU A 32 6.87 5.18 -6.94
CA LEU A 32 6.73 6.64 -7.02
C LEU A 32 5.34 7.07 -6.52
N SER A 33 5.26 8.26 -5.90
CA SER A 33 3.98 8.84 -5.49
C SER A 33 3.14 9.31 -6.68
N ASN A 34 3.79 9.81 -7.74
CA ASN A 34 3.18 10.17 -9.02
C ASN A 34 3.88 9.44 -10.19
N PRO A 35 3.61 8.14 -10.41
CA PRO A 35 4.21 7.39 -11.51
C PRO A 35 3.68 7.87 -12.87
N ASN A 36 4.42 7.69 -13.96
CA ASN A 36 3.96 8.11 -15.29
C ASN A 36 2.97 7.10 -15.92
N ILE A 37 1.75 7.05 -15.37
CA ILE A 37 0.60 6.25 -15.85
C ILE A 37 -0.64 7.14 -16.04
N SER A 38 -1.74 6.62 -16.59
CA SER A 38 -2.95 7.43 -16.82
C SER A 38 -3.57 7.93 -15.52
N THR A 39 -4.38 9.00 -15.62
CA THR A 39 -5.13 9.53 -14.47
C THR A 39 -6.07 8.46 -13.90
N GLU A 40 -6.77 7.66 -14.72
CA GLU A 40 -7.64 6.59 -14.19
C GLU A 40 -6.84 5.54 -13.39
N ASP A 41 -5.67 5.13 -13.89
CA ASP A 41 -4.78 4.15 -13.24
C ASP A 41 -4.09 4.69 -11.97
N LYS A 42 -3.83 6.00 -11.90
CA LYS A 42 -3.15 6.64 -10.75
C LYS A 42 -3.98 6.66 -9.48
N TRP A 43 -5.29 6.86 -9.62
CA TRP A 43 -6.09 7.40 -8.53
C TRP A 43 -7.24 6.50 -8.06
N GLY A 44 -7.66 5.51 -8.86
CA GLY A 44 -8.69 4.54 -8.47
C GLY A 44 -10.13 5.08 -8.35
N GLY A 45 -10.32 6.39 -8.49
CA GLY A 45 -11.59 7.11 -8.47
C GLY A 45 -11.62 8.23 -9.51
N ASN A 46 -12.81 8.80 -9.73
CA ASN A 46 -13.07 9.71 -10.86
C ASN A 46 -12.76 11.18 -10.53
N SER A 47 -12.52 11.52 -9.26
CA SER A 47 -12.37 12.91 -8.80
C SER A 47 -11.31 13.03 -7.70
N GLU A 48 -10.64 14.19 -7.59
CA GLU A 48 -9.59 14.42 -6.58
C GLU A 48 -10.06 14.25 -5.13
N THR A 49 -11.36 14.39 -4.89
CA THR A 49 -12.00 14.14 -3.58
C THR A 49 -12.01 12.67 -3.18
N ASP A 50 -11.94 11.75 -4.14
CA ASP A 50 -11.90 10.29 -3.88
C ASP A 50 -10.50 9.82 -3.45
N TYR A 51 -9.45 10.61 -3.74
CA TYR A 51 -8.06 10.17 -3.68
C TYR A 51 -7.59 9.97 -2.23
N PRO A 52 -6.83 8.91 -1.91
CA PRO A 52 -6.28 8.68 -0.57
C PRO A 52 -5.50 9.89 -0.05
N PHE A 53 -5.64 10.20 1.24
CA PHE A 53 -4.95 11.32 1.88
C PHE A 53 -3.45 11.36 1.58
N VAL A 54 -2.77 10.21 1.62
CA VAL A 54 -1.33 10.13 1.39
C VAL A 54 -0.89 10.70 0.03
N LYS A 55 -1.77 10.69 -0.99
CA LYS A 55 -1.49 11.34 -2.28
C LYS A 55 -1.50 12.87 -2.21
N SER A 56 -2.34 13.50 -1.37
CA SER A 56 -2.39 14.96 -1.26
C SER A 56 -1.12 15.56 -0.65
N ILE A 57 -0.42 14.79 0.18
CA ILE A 57 0.90 15.14 0.75
C ILE A 57 2.08 14.66 -0.12
N GLY A 58 1.83 14.24 -1.37
CA GLY A 58 2.87 13.79 -2.30
C GLY A 58 3.50 12.43 -1.97
N GLY A 59 2.87 11.64 -1.10
CA GLY A 59 3.41 10.39 -0.58
C GLY A 59 2.98 9.11 -1.30
N ILE A 60 3.58 8.00 -0.87
CA ILE A 60 3.26 6.62 -1.24
C ILE A 60 2.52 5.98 -0.06
N SER A 61 1.32 5.46 -0.32
CA SER A 61 0.51 4.77 0.69
C SER A 61 1.09 3.40 1.00
N LEU A 62 1.15 3.08 2.30
CA LEU A 62 1.68 1.84 2.88
C LEU A 62 0.69 1.28 3.92
N PHE A 63 0.64 -0.04 4.02
CA PHE A 63 -0.21 -0.78 4.94
C PHE A 63 0.64 -1.28 6.10
N ASP A 64 0.46 -0.74 7.31
CA ASP A 64 1.23 -1.10 8.49
C ASP A 64 0.52 -2.15 9.36
N PHE A 65 0.82 -3.42 9.11
CA PHE A 65 0.29 -4.54 9.90
C PHE A 65 1.19 -4.90 11.10
N ARG A 66 2.08 -4.01 11.55
CA ARG A 66 2.80 -4.17 12.83
C ARG A 66 1.94 -3.85 14.04
N LEU A 67 0.85 -3.12 13.83
CA LEU A 67 -0.06 -2.68 14.88
C LEU A 67 -0.83 -3.86 15.52
N PRO A 68 -1.24 -3.76 16.80
CA PRO A 68 -1.95 -4.83 17.49
C PRO A 68 -3.25 -5.24 16.79
N GLU A 69 -3.61 -6.53 16.83
CA GLU A 69 -4.82 -7.05 16.16
C GLU A 69 -6.13 -6.38 16.62
N SER A 70 -6.15 -5.70 17.76
CA SER A 70 -7.28 -4.86 18.19
C SER A 70 -7.62 -3.72 17.22
N HIS A 71 -6.65 -3.27 16.41
CA HIS A 71 -6.86 -2.27 15.35
C HIS A 71 -7.36 -2.91 14.04
N SER A 72 -7.32 -4.24 13.91
CA SER A 72 -7.75 -4.96 12.71
C SER A 72 -9.26 -5.15 12.62
N SER A 73 -9.97 -4.03 12.49
CA SER A 73 -11.43 -4.00 12.31
C SER A 73 -11.89 -4.70 11.02
N GLU A 74 -13.16 -5.12 10.97
CA GLU A 74 -13.75 -5.74 9.77
C GLU A 74 -13.69 -4.86 8.52
N LEU A 75 -13.58 -3.54 8.68
CA LEU A 75 -13.41 -2.57 7.60
C LEU A 75 -12.17 -2.88 6.76
N LEU A 76 -11.11 -3.45 7.34
CA LEU A 76 -9.89 -3.80 6.62
C LEU A 76 -10.14 -4.83 5.52
N TYR A 77 -11.17 -5.68 5.62
CA TYR A 77 -11.48 -6.67 4.58
C TYR A 77 -11.99 -6.07 3.27
N ARG A 78 -12.43 -4.80 3.26
CA ARG A 78 -12.70 -4.07 2.02
C ARG A 78 -11.44 -3.66 1.26
N TRP A 79 -10.28 -3.66 1.91
CA TRP A 79 -9.03 -3.10 1.39
C TRP A 79 -7.89 -4.13 1.26
N VAL A 80 -7.92 -5.23 2.02
CA VAL A 80 -6.73 -6.08 2.29
C VAL A 80 -6.59 -7.35 1.42
N PRO A 81 -7.59 -7.82 0.66
CA PRO A 81 -7.27 -8.73 -0.45
C PRO A 81 -8.07 -8.45 -1.72
N CYS A 82 -7.36 -7.99 -2.76
CA CYS A 82 -7.84 -7.76 -4.12
C CYS A 82 -9.01 -6.76 -4.22
N GLN A 83 -8.71 -5.55 -4.70
CA GLN A 83 -9.74 -4.79 -5.39
C GLN A 83 -10.30 -5.67 -6.51
N VAL A 84 -11.64 -5.76 -6.63
CA VAL A 84 -12.33 -6.63 -7.61
C VAL A 84 -11.89 -6.34 -9.06
N LYS A 85 -11.31 -5.16 -9.31
CA LYS A 85 -10.70 -4.75 -10.58
C LYS A 85 -9.38 -5.45 -10.92
N PHE A 86 -8.68 -6.05 -9.96
CA PHE A 86 -7.36 -6.67 -10.16
C PHE A 86 -7.46 -8.19 -10.23
N SER A 87 -7.03 -8.76 -11.36
CA SER A 87 -6.94 -10.22 -11.53
C SER A 87 -5.91 -10.86 -10.59
N LYS A 88 -4.85 -10.11 -10.24
CA LYS A 88 -3.82 -10.42 -9.25
C LYS A 88 -3.40 -9.13 -8.54
N THR A 89 -3.26 -9.18 -7.21
CA THR A 89 -2.67 -8.08 -6.41
C THR A 89 -1.25 -8.44 -6.02
N VAL A 90 -0.31 -7.51 -6.15
CA VAL A 90 1.07 -7.68 -5.70
C VAL A 90 1.28 -6.88 -4.42
N TRP A 91 1.91 -7.51 -3.43
CA TRP A 91 2.30 -6.91 -2.15
C TRP A 91 3.82 -6.92 -2.05
N PHE A 92 4.41 -5.73 -1.91
CA PHE A 92 5.85 -5.55 -1.65
C PHE A 92 6.06 -5.27 -0.17
N GLU A 93 6.81 -6.11 0.54
CA GLU A 93 7.24 -5.86 1.92
C GLU A 93 8.34 -4.80 1.90
N ILE A 94 8.15 -3.68 2.59
CA ILE A 94 9.08 -2.55 2.54
C ILE A 94 9.99 -2.53 3.78
N ASP A 95 11.30 -2.38 3.57
CA ASP A 95 12.26 -2.16 4.65
C ASP A 95 12.15 -0.73 5.20
N THR A 96 11.24 -0.52 6.15
CA THR A 96 11.07 0.80 6.80
C THR A 96 12.36 1.31 7.45
N SER A 97 13.34 0.46 7.79
CA SER A 97 14.63 0.89 8.32
C SER A 97 15.47 1.69 7.33
N LYS A 98 15.21 1.55 6.03
CA LYS A 98 15.88 2.28 4.92
C LYS A 98 15.18 3.58 4.53
N LEU A 99 13.96 3.81 5.03
CA LEU A 99 13.17 4.99 4.70
C LEU A 99 13.48 6.20 5.58
N HIS A 100 14.17 6.00 6.71
CA HIS A 100 14.59 7.07 7.64
C HIS A 100 13.44 8.04 7.96
N SER A 101 13.68 9.36 7.87
CA SER A 101 12.69 10.41 8.14
C SER A 101 11.60 10.57 7.06
N CYS A 102 11.66 9.79 5.96
CA CYS A 102 10.64 9.81 4.93
C CYS A 102 9.46 8.89 5.26
N PHE A 103 9.62 7.92 6.19
CA PHE A 103 8.52 7.10 6.68
C PHE A 103 7.74 7.81 7.79
N LEU A 104 6.42 7.74 7.70
CA LEU A 104 5.46 8.19 8.70
C LEU A 104 4.66 6.96 9.12
N SER A 105 4.55 6.71 10.43
CA SER A 105 3.71 5.61 10.94
C SER A 105 2.23 5.84 10.58
N ALA A 106 1.38 4.85 10.86
CA ALA A 106 -0.06 5.06 10.76
C ALA A 106 -0.52 6.16 11.73
N GLU A 107 0.02 6.24 12.96
CA GLU A 107 -0.30 7.33 13.89
C GLU A 107 0.19 8.70 13.39
N ASP A 108 1.43 8.79 12.87
CA ASP A 108 1.95 10.04 12.30
C ASP A 108 1.11 10.51 11.09
N THR A 109 0.65 9.56 10.28
CA THR A 109 -0.18 9.83 9.10
C THR A 109 -1.58 10.29 9.52
N LEU A 110 -2.18 9.68 10.56
CA LEU A 110 -3.44 10.14 11.18
C LEU A 110 -3.31 11.56 11.70
N VAL A 111 -2.27 11.87 12.50
CA VAL A 111 -2.05 13.21 13.06
C VAL A 111 -1.88 14.27 11.95
N LYS A 112 -1.30 13.92 10.80
CA LYS A 112 -1.26 14.83 9.63
C LYS A 112 -2.61 14.98 8.95
N TRP A 113 -3.41 13.90 8.82
CA TRP A 113 -4.75 13.96 8.24
C TRP A 113 -5.69 14.83 9.07
N GLU A 114 -5.71 14.65 10.39
CA GLU A 114 -6.49 15.45 11.34
C GLU A 114 -6.11 16.94 11.26
N LYS A 115 -4.80 17.26 11.30
CA LYS A 115 -4.30 18.63 11.19
C LYS A 115 -4.60 19.29 9.84
N ALA A 116 -4.73 18.51 8.77
CA ALA A 116 -5.09 19.01 7.45
C ALA A 116 -6.59 19.31 7.31
N GLY A 117 -7.44 18.92 8.29
CA GLY A 117 -8.88 19.17 8.27
C GLY A 117 -9.61 18.53 7.08
N MET A 118 -9.03 17.48 6.49
CA MET A 118 -9.49 16.92 5.22
C MET A 118 -10.59 15.88 5.42
N THR A 119 -11.61 15.91 4.56
CA THR A 119 -12.66 14.88 4.48
C THR A 119 -12.31 13.69 3.59
N ARG A 120 -11.09 13.67 2.99
CA ARG A 120 -10.65 12.63 2.07
C ARG A 120 -10.48 11.28 2.77
N ASN A 121 -10.66 10.21 2.00
CA ASN A 121 -10.47 8.83 2.45
C ASN A 121 -9.08 8.65 3.08
N TYR A 122 -9.08 8.24 4.34
CA TYR A 122 -7.92 7.82 5.13
C TYR A 122 -8.30 6.49 5.81
N MET A 123 -7.31 5.64 6.11
CA MET A 123 -7.52 4.39 6.85
C MET A 123 -6.93 4.50 8.26
N PRO A 124 -7.73 4.83 9.29
CA PRO A 124 -7.25 4.97 10.66
C PRO A 124 -6.52 3.73 11.13
N TYR A 125 -5.33 3.94 11.69
CA TYR A 125 -4.50 2.89 12.30
C TYR A 125 -4.12 1.76 11.33
N LEU A 126 -3.99 2.07 10.03
CA LEU A 126 -3.36 1.16 9.05
C LEU A 126 -2.58 1.91 7.97
N GLU A 127 -3.11 3.01 7.43
CA GLU A 127 -2.42 3.75 6.38
C GLU A 127 -1.25 4.54 6.97
N ALA A 128 -0.06 3.97 6.78
CA ALA A 128 1.24 4.62 6.92
C ALA A 128 1.64 5.23 5.57
N SER A 129 2.71 6.02 5.55
CA SER A 129 3.14 6.68 4.31
C SER A 129 4.65 6.88 4.19
N CYS A 130 5.12 6.94 2.94
CA CYS A 130 6.48 7.38 2.61
C CYS A 130 6.42 8.66 1.77
N ILE A 131 7.04 9.75 2.21
CA ILE A 131 7.05 11.05 1.51
C ILE A 131 8.21 11.21 0.52
N SER A 132 8.87 10.12 0.16
CA SER A 132 9.89 10.03 -0.89
C SER A 132 9.67 8.79 -1.76
N PRO A 133 10.27 8.73 -2.97
CA PRO A 133 10.40 7.48 -3.73
C PRO A 133 10.97 6.35 -2.86
N ILE A 134 10.41 5.14 -3.02
CA ILE A 134 10.94 3.92 -2.39
C ILE A 134 11.68 3.14 -3.46
N ASP A 135 12.99 2.97 -3.29
CA ASP A 135 13.80 2.14 -4.18
C ASP A 135 13.38 0.65 -4.07
N THR A 136 13.35 -0.05 -5.20
CA THR A 136 13.06 -1.50 -5.24
C THR A 136 14.06 -2.35 -4.45
N GLN A 137 15.29 -1.86 -4.21
CA GLN A 137 16.25 -2.50 -3.31
C GLN A 137 15.78 -2.54 -1.83
N TYR A 138 14.76 -1.75 -1.47
CA TYR A 138 14.14 -1.77 -0.13
C TYR A 138 12.98 -2.76 -0.03
N ILE A 139 12.69 -3.55 -1.09
CA ILE A 139 11.65 -4.60 -1.06
C ILE A 139 12.26 -5.88 -0.48
N LYS A 140 11.80 -6.32 0.69
CA LYS A 140 12.30 -7.56 1.36
C LYS A 140 11.70 -8.84 0.81
N SER A 141 10.42 -8.81 0.47
CA SER A 141 9.69 -9.96 -0.07
C SER A 141 8.49 -9.51 -0.89
N ILE A 142 8.00 -10.43 -1.73
CA ILE A 142 6.85 -10.19 -2.59
C ILE A 142 5.81 -11.28 -2.32
N LEU A 143 4.55 -10.88 -2.19
CA LEU A 143 3.42 -11.80 -2.20
C LEU A 143 2.51 -11.47 -3.38
N ILE A 144 2.01 -12.50 -4.07
CA ILE A 144 0.92 -12.37 -5.03
C ILE A 144 -0.36 -12.91 -4.42
N GLY A 145 -1.39 -12.06 -4.40
CA GLY A 145 -2.75 -12.39 -4.05
C GLY A 145 -3.59 -12.74 -5.27
N ASP A 146 -4.29 -13.87 -5.18
CA ASP A 146 -5.39 -14.22 -6.09
C ASP A 146 -6.72 -13.58 -5.64
N GLN A 147 -7.75 -13.68 -6.48
CA GLN A 147 -9.09 -13.14 -6.21
C GLN A 147 -9.79 -13.81 -5.00
N ASN A 148 -9.34 -15.00 -4.60
CA ASN A 148 -9.86 -15.73 -3.44
C ASN A 148 -9.25 -15.22 -2.13
N GLY A 149 -8.11 -14.53 -2.19
CA GLY A 149 -7.32 -14.04 -1.05
C GLY A 149 -6.18 -14.97 -0.64
N GLY A 150 -5.83 -15.96 -1.46
CA GLY A 150 -4.63 -16.77 -1.29
C GLY A 150 -3.38 -15.96 -1.63
N LEU A 151 -2.40 -15.93 -0.71
CA LEU A 151 -1.12 -15.23 -0.90
C LEU A 151 0.02 -16.23 -1.15
N VAL A 152 0.56 -16.25 -2.36
CA VAL A 152 1.78 -17.00 -2.72
C VAL A 152 3.00 -16.09 -2.54
N SER A 153 4.14 -16.66 -2.14
CA SER A 153 5.39 -15.92 -1.94
C SER A 153 6.26 -16.02 -3.18
N GLU A 154 6.76 -14.90 -3.68
CA GLU A 154 7.41 -14.77 -4.99
C GLU A 154 8.72 -13.99 -4.91
N HIS A 155 9.53 -14.11 -5.97
CA HIS A 155 10.82 -13.42 -6.12
C HIS A 155 10.77 -12.33 -7.20
N LEU A 156 11.59 -11.28 -7.10
CA LEU A 156 11.61 -10.15 -8.05
C LEU A 156 11.75 -10.56 -9.53
N SER A 157 12.38 -11.71 -9.79
CA SER A 157 12.61 -12.28 -11.12
C SER A 157 11.34 -12.64 -11.90
N ILE A 158 10.15 -12.70 -11.28
CA ILE A 158 8.90 -12.98 -12.01
C ILE A 158 8.35 -11.78 -12.82
N PHE A 159 8.96 -10.60 -12.66
CA PHE A 159 8.55 -9.34 -13.32
C PHE A 159 9.48 -8.91 -14.47
N VAL A 160 10.45 -9.77 -14.82
CA VAL A 160 11.53 -9.51 -15.79
C VAL A 160 11.24 -10.21 -17.11
#